data_AF-A0A023EH34-F1
#
_entry.id   AF-A0A023EH34-F1
#
_cell.length_a   1.000
_cell.length_b   1.000
_cell.length_c   1.000
_cell.angle_alpha   90.00
_cell.angle_beta   90.00
_cell.angle_gamma   90.00
#
_symmetry.space_group_name_H-M   'P 1'
#
loop_
_entity.id
_entity.type
_entity.pdbx_description
1 polymer ?
#
loop_
_entity_poly.entity_id
_entity_poly.type
_entity_poly.pdbx_seq_one_letter_code
_entity_poly.pdbx_strand_id
1 'polypeptide(L)'
;MHNFLKQYIFRAIKPYGTFAAVLLTYVTSSLLHGLNFQLWATLLTIGVWSYVEYNMRNKLAQIFSACVLVNRCTKTCTKHHLGHNKLLTLFINVIFSVMCIINLAYLGAIFDASSQLQTEGFSFKHTLDKWYKLDYISHWLLLLGYIFNWII
;
A
#
# COMPACT_ATOMS: atom_id res chain seq x y z
N MET A 1 -11.81 -1.21 -14.65
CA MET A 1 -11.85 -2.05 -13.43
C MET A 1 -11.83 -1.21 -12.15
N HIS A 2 -10.83 -0.36 -11.90
CA HIS A 2 -10.69 0.36 -10.62
C HIS A 2 -11.93 1.19 -10.16
N ASN A 3 -12.60 1.91 -11.07
CA ASN A 3 -13.79 2.69 -10.71
C ASN A 3 -14.98 1.82 -10.26
N PHE A 4 -15.13 0.61 -10.83
CA PHE A 4 -16.15 -0.35 -10.43
C PHE A 4 -15.89 -0.85 -9.00
N LEU A 5 -14.66 -1.30 -8.73
CA LEU A 5 -14.24 -1.74 -7.40
C LEU A 5 -14.41 -0.64 -6.36
N LYS A 6 -14.04 0.60 -6.70
CA LYS A 6 -14.20 1.76 -5.82
C LYS A 6 -15.67 2.06 -5.50
N GLN A 7 -16.56 1.94 -6.48
CA GLN A 7 -17.95 2.34 -6.35
C GLN A 7 -18.82 1.27 -5.69
N TYR A 8 -18.59 -0.01 -6.01
CA TYR A 8 -19.44 -1.11 -5.56
C TYR A 8 -18.90 -1.86 -4.35
N ILE A 9 -17.58 -1.90 -4.16
CA ILE A 9 -16.96 -2.72 -3.09
C ILE A 9 -16.41 -1.80 -2.01
N PHE A 10 -15.49 -0.91 -2.37
CA PHE A 10 -14.85 -0.03 -1.39
C PHE A 10 -15.86 0.87 -0.66
N ARG A 11 -16.78 1.53 -1.37
CA ARG A 11 -17.81 2.39 -0.75
C ARG A 11 -18.82 1.61 0.09
N ALA A 12 -19.18 0.40 -0.31
CA ALA A 12 -20.12 -0.45 0.42
C ALA A 12 -19.54 -0.91 1.78
N ILE A 13 -18.22 -1.16 1.83
CA ILE A 13 -17.56 -1.73 3.00
C ILE A 13 -16.91 -0.66 3.88
N LYS A 14 -16.65 0.54 3.33
CA LYS A 14 -16.15 1.70 4.09
C LYS A 14 -16.82 1.91 5.46
N PRO A 15 -18.16 1.81 5.63
CA PRO A 15 -18.79 1.96 6.95
C PRO A 15 -18.36 0.91 7.98
N TYR A 16 -17.93 -0.29 7.55
CA TYR A 16 -17.46 -1.38 8.41
C TYR A 16 -15.97 -1.28 8.76
N GLY A 17 -15.27 -0.27 8.25
CA GLY A 17 -13.87 0.01 8.57
C GLY A 17 -12.98 0.10 7.34
N THR A 18 -12.00 1.01 7.40
CA THR A 18 -11.08 1.28 6.29
C THR A 18 -10.22 0.06 5.94
N PHE A 19 -9.81 -0.74 6.94
CA PHE A 19 -9.03 -1.97 6.71
C PHE A 19 -9.82 -3.00 5.89
N ALA A 20 -11.03 -3.33 6.35
CA ALA A 20 -11.91 -4.28 5.67
C ALA A 20 -12.24 -3.81 4.25
N ALA A 21 -12.48 -2.51 4.06
CA ALA A 21 -12.77 -1.94 2.75
C ALA A 21 -11.60 -2.08 1.77
N VAL A 22 -10.37 -1.80 2.21
CA VAL A 22 -9.16 -1.98 1.39
C VAL A 22 -8.95 -3.46 1.09
N LEU A 23 -8.95 -4.31 2.12
CA LEU A 23 -8.69 -5.74 1.97
C LEU A 23 -9.69 -6.41 1.04
N LEU A 24 -10.99 -6.19 1.22
CA LEU A 24 -12.00 -6.81 0.36
C LEU A 24 -11.92 -6.30 -1.08
N THR A 25 -11.61 -5.00 -1.27
CA THR A 25 -11.44 -4.43 -2.61
C THR A 25 -10.31 -5.14 -3.36
N TYR A 26 -9.15 -5.34 -2.72
CA TYR A 26 -8.04 -6.05 -3.34
C TYR A 26 -8.31 -7.55 -3.50
N VAL A 27 -8.98 -8.21 -2.55
CA VAL A 27 -9.40 -9.62 -2.67
C VAL A 27 -10.32 -9.81 -3.88
N THR A 28 -11.35 -8.99 -4.04
CA THR A 28 -12.26 -9.07 -5.18
C THR A 28 -11.55 -8.71 -6.50
N SER A 29 -10.62 -7.76 -6.47
CA SER A 29 -9.79 -7.45 -7.64
C SER A 29 -8.99 -8.67 -8.08
N SER A 30 -8.35 -9.37 -7.14
CA SER A 30 -7.56 -10.56 -7.43
C SER A 30 -8.41 -11.74 -7.91
N LEU A 31 -9.63 -11.90 -7.39
CA LEU A 31 -10.58 -12.92 -7.86
C LEU A 31 -10.98 -12.69 -9.32
N LEU A 32 -11.21 -11.43 -9.71
CA LEU A 32 -11.54 -11.05 -11.09
C LEU A 32 -10.37 -11.26 -12.08
N HIS A 33 -9.14 -11.35 -11.58
CA HIS A 33 -7.94 -11.60 -12.38
C HIS A 33 -7.60 -13.10 -12.54
N GLY A 34 -8.49 -14.02 -12.15
CA GLY A 34 -8.38 -15.43 -12.52
C GLY A 34 -7.50 -16.29 -11.61
N LEU A 35 -7.54 -16.09 -10.28
CA LEU A 35 -6.83 -16.90 -9.26
C LEU A 35 -5.33 -17.11 -9.52
N ASN A 36 -4.70 -16.26 -10.33
CA ASN A 36 -3.26 -16.32 -10.54
C ASN A 36 -2.56 -15.92 -9.24
N PHE A 37 -1.80 -16.86 -8.66
CA PHE A 37 -1.17 -16.69 -7.35
C PHE A 37 -0.27 -15.45 -7.29
N GLN A 38 0.47 -15.18 -8.37
CA GLN A 38 1.40 -14.05 -8.44
C GLN A 38 0.68 -12.70 -8.39
N LEU A 39 -0.44 -12.57 -9.11
CA LEU A 39 -1.29 -11.37 -9.07
C LEU A 39 -1.96 -11.21 -7.70
N TRP A 40 -2.46 -12.31 -7.12
CA TRP A 40 -3.11 -12.29 -5.80
C TRP A 40 -2.13 -11.85 -4.70
N ALA A 41 -0.94 -12.48 -4.65
CA ALA A 41 0.11 -12.14 -3.69
C ALA A 41 0.53 -10.67 -3.84
N THR A 42 0.71 -10.20 -5.07
CA THR A 42 1.10 -8.80 -5.33
C THR A 42 0.04 -7.81 -4.86
N LEU A 43 -1.21 -7.99 -5.29
CA LEU A 43 -2.30 -7.07 -4.99
C LEU A 43 -2.62 -7.03 -3.49
N LEU A 44 -2.58 -8.18 -2.81
CA LEU A 44 -2.82 -8.26 -1.38
C LEU A 44 -1.70 -7.54 -0.60
N THR A 45 -0.43 -7.74 -0.98
CA THR A 45 0.71 -7.04 -0.35
C THR A 45 0.62 -5.52 -0.51
N ILE A 46 0.25 -5.01 -1.70
CA ILE A 46 0.01 -3.56 -1.90
C ILE A 46 -1.14 -3.05 -1.04
N GLY A 47 -2.21 -3.83 -0.89
CA GLY A 47 -3.35 -3.49 -0.05
C GLY A 47 -2.97 -3.33 1.43
N VAL A 48 -2.23 -4.28 1.98
CA VAL A 48 -1.74 -4.22 3.37
C VAL A 48 -0.77 -3.06 3.54
N TRP A 49 0.14 -2.86 2.60
CA TRP A 49 1.08 -1.74 2.60
C TRP A 49 0.36 -0.39 2.66
N SER A 50 -0.63 -0.21 1.79
CA SER A 50 -1.43 1.03 1.71
C SER A 50 -2.16 1.33 3.01
N TYR A 51 -2.63 0.30 3.71
CA TYR A 51 -3.27 0.46 5.01
C TYR A 51 -2.30 0.90 6.11
N VAL A 52 -1.13 0.25 6.21
CA VAL A 52 -0.10 0.62 7.18
C VAL A 52 0.39 2.04 6.93
N GLU A 53 0.68 2.39 5.68
CA GLU A 53 1.08 3.74 5.29
C GLU A 53 0.01 4.78 5.66
N TYR A 54 -1.27 4.48 5.41
CA TYR A 54 -2.38 5.37 5.76
C TYR A 54 -2.42 5.67 7.27
N ASN A 55 -2.31 4.63 8.10
CA ASN A 55 -2.32 4.79 9.55
C ASN A 55 -1.11 5.58 10.06
N MET A 56 0.09 5.26 9.56
CA MET A 56 1.32 6.00 9.91
C MET A 56 1.20 7.48 9.57
N ARG A 57 0.76 7.81 8.35
CA ARG A 57 0.56 9.20 7.92
C ARG A 57 -0.46 9.92 8.79
N ASN A 58 -1.53 9.25 9.20
CA ASN A 58 -2.56 9.85 10.05
C ASN A 58 -2.00 10.18 11.45
N LYS A 59 -1.22 9.28 12.06
CA LYS A 59 -0.58 9.54 13.36
C LYS A 59 0.49 10.63 13.29
N LEU A 60 1.35 10.59 12.27
CA LEU A 60 2.38 11.62 12.04
C LEU A 60 1.75 13.00 11.83
N ALA A 61 0.63 13.08 11.12
CA ALA A 61 -0.08 14.35 10.92
C ALA A 61 -0.59 14.93 12.24
N GLN A 62 -1.08 14.10 13.16
CA GLN A 62 -1.54 14.53 14.48
C GLN A 62 -0.38 14.98 15.37
N ILE A 63 0.73 14.24 15.41
CA ILE A 63 1.88 14.53 16.28
C ILE A 63 2.61 15.79 15.84
N PHE A 64 2.93 15.88 14.54
CA PHE A 64 3.68 17.01 14.01
C PHE A 64 2.79 18.18 13.58
N SER A 65 1.46 18.06 13.76
CA SER A 65 0.46 19.02 13.26
C SER A 65 0.73 19.41 11.80
N ALA A 66 1.16 18.44 10.98
CA ALA A 66 1.70 18.63 9.64
C ALA A 66 0.76 18.04 8.58
N CYS A 67 0.75 18.65 7.38
CA CYS A 67 -0.10 18.23 6.26
C CYS A 67 0.49 17.02 5.51
N VAL A 68 0.60 15.85 6.16
CA VAL A 68 1.20 14.62 5.60
C VAL A 68 0.18 13.54 5.22
N LEU A 69 -1.12 13.84 5.32
CA LEU A 69 -2.21 12.96 4.88
C LEU A 69 -2.15 12.70 3.36
N VAL A 70 -2.68 11.54 2.96
CA VAL A 70 -2.80 11.13 1.56
C VAL A 70 -3.63 12.13 0.73
N ASN A 71 -4.69 12.68 1.32
CA ASN A 71 -5.50 13.73 0.68
C ASN A 71 -4.95 15.10 1.02
N ARG A 72 -4.88 15.97 0.01
CA ARG A 72 -4.49 17.38 0.18
C ARG A 72 -5.43 18.04 1.19
N CYS A 73 -4.84 18.76 2.16
CA CYS A 73 -5.63 19.58 3.07
C CYS A 73 -6.32 20.71 2.28
N THR A 74 -7.57 21.01 2.65
CA THR A 74 -8.31 22.15 2.10
C THR A 74 -7.68 23.48 2.55
N LYS A 75 -7.89 24.56 1.78
CA LYS A 75 -7.25 25.87 1.99
C LYS A 75 -7.46 26.45 3.40
N THR A 76 -8.49 26.01 4.13
CA THR A 76 -8.84 26.38 5.51
C THR A 76 -8.56 25.24 6.49
N CYS A 77 -7.30 24.80 6.61
CA CYS A 77 -6.94 23.80 7.60
C CYS A 77 -6.63 24.47 8.95
N THR A 78 -7.60 24.46 9.87
CA THR A 78 -7.41 24.94 11.26
C THR A 78 -6.70 23.92 12.14
N LYS A 79 -6.71 22.63 11.75
CA LYS A 79 -6.10 21.51 12.51
C LYS A 79 -4.61 21.33 12.28
N HIS A 80 -4.10 21.70 11.12
CA HIS A 80 -2.68 21.64 10.78
C HIS A 80 -2.26 23.06 10.43
N HIS A 81 -1.52 23.73 11.30
CA HIS A 81 -1.16 25.13 11.11
C HIS A 81 -0.34 25.26 9.82
N LEU A 82 -1.01 25.71 8.76
CA LEU A 82 -0.49 25.73 7.40
C LEU A 82 0.72 26.67 7.35
N GLY A 83 1.93 26.12 7.42
CA GLY A 83 3.15 26.88 7.10
C GLY A 83 4.27 26.87 8.12
N HIS A 84 4.17 26.24 9.29
CA HIS A 84 5.31 26.27 10.23
C HIS A 84 6.48 25.38 9.75
N ASN A 85 6.20 24.22 9.14
CA ASN A 85 7.24 23.26 8.73
C ASN A 85 7.01 22.66 7.34
N LYS A 86 7.09 23.49 6.28
CA LYS A 86 7.05 23.02 4.88
C LYS A 86 8.14 21.99 4.58
N LEU A 87 9.33 22.18 5.16
CA LEU A 87 10.46 21.27 4.99
C LEU A 87 10.21 19.89 5.61
N LEU A 88 9.68 19.84 6.84
CA LEU A 88 9.32 18.57 7.50
C LEU A 88 8.24 17.82 6.73
N THR A 89 7.21 18.54 6.26
CA THR A 89 6.11 17.96 5.47
C THR A 89 6.64 17.38 4.15
N LEU A 90 7.54 18.10 3.48
CA LEU A 90 8.22 17.62 2.27
C LEU A 90 9.05 16.37 2.58
N PHE A 91 9.88 16.42 3.63
CA PHE A 91 10.75 15.31 4.03
C PHE A 91 9.98 14.02 4.31
N ILE A 92 8.90 14.11 5.11
CA ILE A 92 8.02 12.97 5.41
C ILE A 92 7.41 12.41 4.11
N ASN A 93 6.91 13.27 3.23
CA ASN A 93 6.35 12.83 1.95
C ASN A 93 7.39 12.18 1.02
N VAL A 94 8.63 12.68 1.01
CA VAL A 94 9.74 12.09 0.26
C VAL A 94 10.06 10.69 0.80
N ILE A 95 10.16 10.51 2.12
CA ILE A 95 10.40 9.19 2.73
C ILE A 95 9.33 8.20 2.29
N PHE A 96 8.06 8.54 2.46
CA PHE A 96 6.97 7.63 2.06
C PHE A 96 6.96 7.37 0.55
N SER A 97 7.31 8.36 -0.28
CA SER A 97 7.43 8.19 -1.73
C SER A 97 8.54 7.18 -2.08
N VAL A 98 9.72 7.30 -1.45
CA VAL A 98 10.83 6.36 -1.64
C VAL A 98 10.43 4.96 -1.18
N MET A 99 9.79 4.82 -0.02
CA MET A 99 9.30 3.53 0.47
C MET A 99 8.28 2.90 -0.50
N CYS A 100 7.37 3.70 -1.06
CA CYS A 100 6.40 3.25 -2.06
C CYS A 100 7.10 2.77 -3.35
N ILE A 101 8.10 3.51 -3.84
CA ILE A 101 8.89 3.11 -5.01
C ILE A 101 9.60 1.78 -4.77
N ILE A 102 10.24 1.61 -3.61
CA ILE A 102 10.92 0.36 -3.24
C ILE A 102 9.93 -0.80 -3.21
N ASN A 103 8.77 -0.61 -2.58
CA ASN A 103 7.73 -1.64 -2.51
C ASN A 103 7.20 -2.03 -3.89
N LEU A 104 6.88 -1.05 -4.74
CA LEU A 104 6.40 -1.31 -6.10
C LEU A 104 7.46 -1.96 -6.99
N ALA A 105 8.73 -1.58 -6.87
CA ALA A 105 9.84 -2.21 -7.59
C ALA A 105 10.05 -3.67 -7.15
N TYR A 106 10.02 -3.94 -5.84
CA TYR A 106 10.13 -5.29 -5.27
C TYR A 106 8.99 -6.20 -5.78
N LEU A 107 7.76 -5.70 -5.77
CA LEU A 107 6.61 -6.44 -6.26
C LEU A 107 6.62 -6.61 -7.79
N GLY A 108 7.07 -5.59 -8.50
CA GLY A 108 7.23 -5.60 -9.96
C GLY A 108 8.26 -6.63 -10.43
N ALA A 109 9.36 -6.83 -9.69
CA ALA A 109 10.44 -7.75 -10.03
C ALA A 109 10.02 -9.23 -10.12
N ILE A 110 8.84 -9.58 -9.60
CA ILE A 110 8.26 -10.93 -9.70
C ILE A 110 7.75 -11.21 -11.12
N PHE A 111 7.28 -10.16 -11.83
CA PHE A 111 6.75 -10.28 -13.18
C PHE A 111 7.90 -10.45 -14.17
N ASP A 112 8.07 -11.68 -14.64
CA ASP A 112 9.01 -11.99 -15.71
C ASP A 112 8.41 -11.56 -17.05
N ALA A 113 9.25 -11.02 -17.95
CA ALA A 113 8.82 -10.57 -19.28
C ALA A 113 8.61 -11.74 -20.26
N SER A 114 8.90 -12.96 -19.85
CA SER A 114 8.75 -14.18 -20.64
C SER A 114 7.28 -14.61 -20.72
N SER A 115 6.63 -14.17 -21.79
CA SER A 115 5.21 -14.32 -22.12
C SER A 115 4.67 -15.75 -22.21
N GLN A 116 5.54 -16.78 -22.24
CA GLN A 116 5.12 -18.16 -22.47
C GLN A 116 4.61 -18.90 -21.22
N LEU A 117 4.87 -18.39 -20.00
CA LEU A 117 4.42 -19.00 -18.74
C LEU A 117 3.32 -18.18 -18.01
N GLN A 118 2.78 -17.13 -18.61
CA GLN A 118 1.68 -16.34 -18.03
C GLN A 118 0.32 -17.03 -18.12
N THR A 119 0.15 -17.96 -19.07
CA THR A 119 -1.13 -18.64 -19.36
C THR A 119 -1.43 -19.84 -18.47
N GLU A 120 -0.42 -20.50 -17.89
CA GLU A 120 -0.64 -21.69 -17.03
C GLU A 120 -0.61 -21.37 -15.53
N GLY A 121 -0.24 -20.14 -15.15
CA GLY A 121 -0.07 -19.75 -13.76
C GLY A 121 1.26 -20.25 -13.20
N PHE A 122 2.15 -19.33 -12.81
CA PHE A 122 3.40 -19.71 -12.16
C PHE A 122 3.12 -20.45 -10.84
N SER A 123 3.84 -21.56 -10.61
CA SER A 123 3.78 -22.29 -9.35
C SER A 123 4.20 -21.39 -8.17
N PHE A 124 3.46 -21.46 -7.07
CA PHE A 124 3.72 -20.82 -5.76
C PHE A 124 5.21 -20.80 -5.38
N LYS A 125 5.92 -21.90 -5.66
CA LYS A 125 7.35 -22.07 -5.36
C LYS A 125 8.25 -21.09 -6.12
N HIS A 126 7.93 -20.75 -7.37
CA HIS A 126 8.76 -19.83 -8.17
C HIS A 126 8.64 -18.38 -7.69
N THR A 127 7.42 -17.96 -7.32
CA THR A 127 7.17 -16.63 -6.73
C THR A 127 7.90 -16.47 -5.39
N LEU A 128 7.81 -17.48 -4.53
CA LEU A 128 8.50 -17.45 -3.24
C LEU A 128 10.02 -17.55 -3.34
N ASP A 129 10.55 -18.33 -4.28
CA ASP A 129 12.01 -18.42 -4.49
C ASP A 129 12.60 -17.07 -4.94
N LYS A 130 11.88 -16.32 -5.79
CA LYS A 130 12.27 -14.94 -6.13
C LYS A 130 12.22 -14.03 -4.91
N TRP A 131 11.18 -14.08 -4.08
CA TRP A 131 11.10 -13.29 -2.86
C TRP A 131 12.15 -13.64 -1.80
N TYR A 132 12.48 -14.91 -1.69
CA TYR A 132 13.55 -15.42 -0.85
C TYR A 132 14.91 -14.86 -1.27
N LYS A 133 15.19 -14.81 -2.58
CA LYS A 133 16.43 -14.20 -3.10
C LYS A 133 16.52 -12.70 -2.86
N LEU A 134 15.39 -12.00 -2.72
CA LEU A 134 15.32 -10.59 -2.36
C LEU A 134 15.21 -10.37 -0.83
N ASP A 135 15.46 -11.42 -0.03
CA ASP A 135 15.47 -11.41 1.44
C ASP A 135 14.20 -10.82 2.08
N TYR A 136 13.07 -10.87 1.37
CA TYR A 136 11.80 -10.30 1.82
C TYR A 136 11.88 -8.83 2.29
N ILE A 137 12.79 -8.03 1.73
CA ILE A 137 13.07 -6.64 2.17
C ILE A 137 11.78 -5.80 2.33
N SER A 138 10.84 -5.87 1.37
CA SER A 138 9.58 -5.12 1.48
C SER A 138 8.70 -5.60 2.63
N HIS A 139 8.65 -6.90 2.91
CA HIS A 139 7.88 -7.44 4.04
C HIS A 139 8.50 -7.04 5.38
N TRP A 140 9.83 -6.95 5.47
CA TRP A 140 10.52 -6.42 6.65
C TRP A 140 10.24 -4.93 6.87
N LEU A 141 10.27 -4.13 5.80
CA LEU A 141 9.89 -2.71 5.86
C LEU A 141 8.42 -2.54 6.28
N LEU A 142 7.52 -3.44 5.87
CA LEU A 142 6.12 -3.45 6.27
C LEU A 142 5.97 -3.75 7.76
N LEU A 143 6.67 -4.78 8.26
CA LEU A 143 6.70 -5.12 9.68
C LEU A 143 7.24 -3.96 10.51
N LEU A 144 8.33 -3.33 10.06
CA LEU A 144 8.90 -2.16 10.73
C LEU A 144 7.90 -0.99 10.76
N GLY A 145 7.23 -0.71 9.64
CA GLY A 145 6.18 0.31 9.57
C GLY A 145 4.99 -0.01 10.49
N TYR A 146 4.60 -1.28 10.59
CA TYR A 146 3.52 -1.73 11.47
C TYR A 146 3.89 -1.60 12.95
N ILE A 147 5.09 -2.03 13.35
CA ILE A 147 5.59 -1.90 14.72
C ILE A 147 5.70 -0.43 15.10
N PHE A 148 6.25 0.41 14.22
CA PHE A 148 6.33 1.85 14.43
C PHE A 148 4.95 2.48 14.58
N ASN A 149 3.99 2.05 13.76
CA ASN A 149 2.59 2.45 13.90
C ASN A 149 1.96 1.97 15.22
N TRP A 150 2.42 0.89 15.84
CA TRP A 150 1.94 0.49 17.17
C TRP A 150 2.55 1.38 18.26
N ILE A 151 3.86 1.63 18.21
CA ILE A 151 4.61 2.34 19.25
C ILE A 151 4.17 3.81 19.41
N ILE A 152 3.81 4.46 18.31
CA ILE A 152 3.36 5.86 18.26
C ILE A 152 1.85 5.98 18.46
#